data_AF-A0A382APH5-F1
#
_entry.id   AF-A0A382APH5-F1
#
_cell.length_a   1.000
_cell.length_b   1.000
_cell.length_c   1.000
_cell.angle_alpha   90.00
_cell.angle_beta   90.00
_cell.angle_gamma   90.00
#
_symmetry.space_group_name_H-M   'P 1'
#
loop_
_entity.id
_entity.type
_entity.pdbx_description
1 polymer ?
#
loop_
_entity_poly.entity_id
_entity_poly.type
_entity_poly.pdbx_seq_one_letter_code
_entity_poly.pdbx_strand_id
1 'polypeptide(L)'
;IKASWKDDIATLDEKFVYSDGTKSSRVWKLRKVGSNQFEGTAGDVEGIAEGETAGNAFYFVYDLNLPVDDSTYVVNFEDWMFLMDENTLLSRSYMSKWGFDVGEVTLVMTKTL
;
A
#
# COMPACT_ATOMS: atom_id res chain seq x y z
N ILE A 1 8.57 -8.23 -2.92
CA ILE A 1 8.76 -7.03 -2.09
C ILE A 1 10.05 -7.20 -1.29
N LYS A 2 10.85 -6.14 -1.11
CA LYS A 2 11.96 -6.11 -0.14
C LYS A 2 11.61 -5.12 0.97
N ALA A 3 11.56 -5.61 2.20
CA ALA A 3 11.30 -4.78 3.37
C ALA A 3 12.58 -4.60 4.19
N SER A 4 12.79 -3.40 4.72
CA SER A 4 13.88 -3.09 5.64
C SER A 4 13.45 -2.05 6.66
N TRP A 5 14.12 -2.04 7.81
CA TRP A 5 13.92 -1.03 8.84
C TRP A 5 15.25 -0.34 9.12
N LYS A 6 15.21 0.99 9.23
CA LYS A 6 16.33 1.79 9.70
C LYS A 6 15.78 2.90 10.59
N ASP A 7 16.27 2.93 11.84
CA ASP A 7 15.76 3.82 12.87
C ASP A 7 14.23 3.67 12.96
N ASP A 8 13.48 4.78 12.86
CA ASP A 8 12.02 4.79 12.93
C ASP A 8 11.33 4.69 11.56
N ILE A 9 12.07 4.38 10.49
CA ILE A 9 11.55 4.30 9.12
C ILE A 9 11.56 2.87 8.60
N ALA A 10 10.37 2.36 8.30
CA ALA A 10 10.18 1.16 7.49
C ALA A 10 10.28 1.54 6.00
N THR A 11 11.05 0.79 5.23
CA THR A 11 11.08 0.92 3.77
C THR A 11 10.57 -0.36 3.12
N LEU A 12 9.56 -0.24 2.26
CA LEU A 12 9.04 -1.31 1.40
C LEU A 12 9.36 -0.98 -0.05
N ASP A 13 10.31 -1.70 -0.64
CA ASP A 13 10.64 -1.66 -2.08
C ASP A 13 9.83 -2.73 -2.81
N GLU A 14 8.78 -2.26 -3.46
CA GLU A 14 7.81 -3.04 -4.22
C GLU A 14 8.12 -2.96 -5.71
N LYS A 15 8.05 -4.11 -6.38
CA LYS A 15 8.25 -4.23 -7.82
C LYS A 15 7.05 -4.97 -8.37
N PHE A 16 6.35 -4.32 -9.30
CA PHE A 16 5.15 -4.84 -9.92
C PHE A 16 5.47 -5.30 -11.35
N VAL A 17 4.85 -6.40 -11.75
CA VAL A 17 4.81 -6.87 -13.13
C VAL A 17 3.34 -7.08 -13.43
N TYR A 18 2.81 -6.32 -14.38
CA TYR A 18 1.41 -6.40 -14.77
C TYR A 18 1.22 -7.48 -15.85
N SER A 19 -0.04 -7.86 -16.09
CA SER A 19 -0.40 -8.92 -17.05
C SER A 19 -0.02 -8.59 -18.49
N ASP A 20 0.09 -7.31 -18.84
CA ASP A 20 0.58 -6.82 -20.14
C ASP A 20 2.12 -6.78 -20.24
N GLY A 21 2.83 -7.20 -19.19
CA GLY A 21 4.29 -7.21 -19.11
C GLY A 21 4.92 -5.88 -18.70
N THR A 22 4.11 -4.82 -18.49
CA THR A 22 4.62 -3.56 -17.94
C THR A 22 5.13 -3.76 -16.53
N LYS A 23 6.06 -2.89 -16.12
CA LYS A 23 6.70 -2.94 -14.80
C LYS A 23 6.62 -1.59 -14.14
N SER A 24 6.30 -1.59 -12.86
CA SER A 24 6.38 -0.40 -12.02
C SER A 24 7.10 -0.74 -10.72
N SER A 25 7.48 0.29 -9.98
CA SER A 25 8.05 0.13 -8.65
C SER A 25 7.47 1.19 -7.73
N ARG A 26 7.15 0.80 -6.50
CA ARG A 26 6.75 1.71 -5.44
C ARG A 26 7.70 1.53 -4.27
N VAL A 27 8.21 2.63 -3.74
CA VAL A 27 9.07 2.61 -2.55
C VAL A 27 8.36 3.36 -1.45
N TRP A 28 7.69 2.62 -0.57
CA TRP A 28 7.09 3.17 0.62
C TRP A 28 8.15 3.50 1.66
N LYS A 29 8.03 4.67 2.28
CA LYS A 29 8.69 5.02 3.54
C LYS A 29 7.61 5.26 4.57
N LEU A 30 7.50 4.36 5.55
CA LEU A 30 6.55 4.44 6.65
C LEU A 30 7.28 4.87 7.92
N ARG A 31 6.76 5.91 8.57
CA ARG A 31 7.24 6.39 9.86
C ARG A 31 6.17 6.15 10.91
N LYS A 32 6.56 5.59 12.05
CA LYS A 32 5.66 5.48 13.21
C LYS A 32 5.52 6.85 13.87
N VAL A 33 4.30 7.35 14.01
CA VAL A 33 3.99 8.68 14.57
C VAL A 33 3.18 8.63 15.87
N GLY A 34 2.69 7.45 16.24
CA GLY A 34 2.00 7.20 17.50
C GLY A 34 2.07 5.72 17.88
N SER A 35 1.40 5.32 18.96
CA SER A 35 1.43 3.93 19.44
C SER A 35 1.05 2.92 18.35
N ASN A 36 0.01 3.24 17.58
CA ASN A 36 -0.55 2.43 16.51
C ASN A 36 -0.67 3.20 15.19
N GLN A 37 -0.10 4.39 15.10
CA GLN A 37 -0.28 5.31 13.97
C GLN A 37 1.00 5.41 13.14
N PHE A 38 0.82 5.42 11.83
CA PHE A 38 1.87 5.47 10.83
C PHE A 38 1.55 6.55 9.80
N GLU A 39 2.59 7.22 9.33
CA GLU A 39 2.54 8.07 8.13
C GLU A 39 3.38 7.43 7.04
N GLY A 40 2.87 7.43 5.80
CA GLY A 40 3.53 6.86 4.65
C GLY A 40 3.77 7.88 3.54
N THR A 41 4.87 7.71 2.82
CA THR A 41 5.16 8.43 1.58
C THR A 41 5.65 7.46 0.52
N ALA A 42 5.31 7.72 -0.73
CA ALA A 42 5.88 7.06 -1.90
C ALA A 42 5.92 8.04 -3.08
N GLY A 43 6.68 7.72 -4.14
CA GLY A 43 6.88 8.64 -5.27
C GLY A 43 5.63 8.89 -6.12
N ASP A 44 4.63 8.03 -6.03
CA ASP A 44 3.36 8.05 -6.76
C ASP A 44 2.16 8.29 -5.84
N VAL A 45 2.39 8.71 -4.59
CA VAL A 45 1.35 9.00 -3.61
C VAL A 45 1.24 10.52 -3.43
N GLU A 46 0.03 11.04 -3.51
CA GLU A 46 -0.27 12.43 -3.22
C GLU A 46 -0.35 12.64 -1.70
N GLY A 47 0.41 13.60 -1.18
CA GLY A 47 0.41 13.93 0.24
C GLY A 47 1.01 12.85 1.14
N ILE A 48 0.35 12.60 2.27
CA ILE A 48 0.78 11.65 3.31
C ILE A 48 -0.28 10.56 3.41
N ALA A 49 0.15 9.31 3.30
CA ALA A 49 -0.68 8.17 3.59
C ALA A 49 -0.84 8.00 5.11
N GLU A 50 -2.05 7.68 5.55
CA GLU A 50 -2.37 7.51 6.97
C GLU A 50 -2.57 6.03 7.28
N GLY A 51 -1.89 5.52 8.30
CA GLY A 51 -1.95 4.12 8.70
C GLY A 51 -2.30 3.93 10.17
N GLU A 52 -3.15 2.95 10.45
CA GLU A 52 -3.49 2.54 11.81
C GLU A 52 -3.44 1.02 11.98
N THR A 53 -2.80 0.55 13.06
CA THR A 53 -2.79 -0.87 13.44
C THR A 53 -3.78 -1.17 14.55
N ALA A 54 -4.55 -2.25 14.41
CA ALA A 54 -5.44 -2.76 15.45
C ALA A 54 -5.37 -4.30 15.49
N GLY A 55 -4.71 -4.85 16.52
CA GLY A 55 -4.51 -6.29 16.63
C GLY A 55 -3.65 -6.83 15.49
N ASN A 56 -4.21 -7.71 14.66
CA ASN A 56 -3.54 -8.25 13.47
C ASN A 56 -3.87 -7.46 12.18
N ALA A 57 -4.63 -6.37 12.27
CA ALA A 57 -5.01 -5.54 11.14
C ALA A 57 -4.12 -4.29 11.03
N PHE A 58 -3.85 -3.88 9.80
CA PHE A 58 -3.29 -2.58 9.44
C PHE A 58 -4.19 -1.97 8.36
N TYR A 59 -4.80 -0.84 8.69
CA TYR A 59 -5.63 -0.05 7.77
C TYR A 59 -4.78 1.11 7.24
N PHE A 60 -4.74 1.29 5.93
CA PHE A 60 -3.87 2.25 5.28
C PHE A 60 -4.61 2.99 4.17
N VAL A 61 -4.67 4.32 4.29
CA VAL A 61 -5.42 5.20 3.39
C VAL A 61 -4.47 6.15 2.69
N TYR A 62 -4.59 6.26 1.36
CA TYR A 62 -3.74 7.14 0.56
C TYR A 62 -4.37 7.48 -0.79
N ASP A 63 -3.92 8.60 -1.37
CA ASP A 63 -4.27 8.98 -2.73
C ASP A 63 -3.12 8.60 -3.68
N LEU A 64 -3.45 7.84 -4.71
CA LEU A 64 -2.49 7.29 -5.65
C LEU A 64 -2.62 7.96 -7.03
N ASN A 65 -1.48 8.40 -7.58
CA ASN A 65 -1.36 8.74 -8.99
C ASN A 65 -1.28 7.46 -9.84
N LEU A 66 -2.42 7.00 -10.33
CA LEU A 66 -2.55 5.79 -11.14
C LEU A 66 -2.44 6.14 -12.64
N PRO A 67 -1.37 5.68 -13.33
CA PRO A 67 -1.29 5.79 -14.79
C PRO A 67 -2.28 4.81 -15.45
N VAL A 68 -3.08 5.30 -16.39
CA VAL A 68 -3.99 4.52 -17.22
C VAL A 68 -3.88 5.07 -18.65
N ASP A 69 -3.30 4.27 -19.54
CA ASP A 69 -2.92 4.68 -20.89
C ASP A 69 -2.08 5.97 -20.88
N ASP A 70 -2.51 7.00 -21.62
CA ASP A 70 -1.82 8.30 -21.71
C ASP A 70 -2.24 9.29 -20.60
N SER A 71 -3.02 8.84 -19.63
CA SER A 71 -3.56 9.69 -18.54
C SER A 71 -3.09 9.23 -17.17
N THR A 72 -3.07 10.13 -16.20
CA THR A 72 -2.85 9.80 -14.79
C THR A 72 -4.05 10.27 -13.98
N TYR A 73 -4.59 9.38 -13.15
CA TYR A 73 -5.74 9.64 -12.32
C TYR A 73 -5.34 9.57 -10.85
N VAL A 74 -5.70 10.58 -10.08
CA VAL A 74 -5.72 10.45 -8.62
C VAL A 74 -6.89 9.54 -8.23
N VAL A 75 -6.56 8.45 -7.54
CA VAL A 75 -7.49 7.42 -7.05
C VAL A 75 -7.21 7.22 -5.57
N ASN A 76 -8.26 7.29 -4.75
CA ASN A 76 -8.16 7.03 -3.33
C ASN A 76 -8.16 5.52 -3.07
N PHE A 77 -7.27 5.08 -2.18
CA PHE A 77 -7.15 3.69 -1.75
C PHE A 77 -7.43 3.57 -0.26
N GLU A 78 -8.27 2.59 0.08
CA GLU A 78 -8.50 2.11 1.43
C GLU A 78 -8.03 0.65 1.53
N ASP A 79 -6.83 0.44 2.08
CA ASP A 79 -6.17 -0.86 2.15
C ASP A 79 -6.28 -1.47 3.53
N TRP A 80 -6.95 -2.61 3.61
CA TRP A 80 -7.02 -3.44 4.81
C TRP A 80 -6.06 -4.62 4.70
N MET A 81 -5.05 -4.64 5.53
CA MET A 81 -4.06 -5.72 5.62
C MET A 81 -4.22 -6.50 6.91
N PHE A 82 -4.42 -7.81 6.82
CA PHE A 82 -4.60 -8.72 7.95
C PHE A 82 -3.47 -9.74 7.99
N LEU A 83 -2.73 -9.76 9.09
CA LEU A 83 -1.74 -10.79 9.36
C LEU A 83 -2.47 -12.06 9.77
N MET A 84 -2.46 -13.06 8.89
CA MET A 84 -3.16 -14.33 9.07
C MET A 84 -2.33 -15.28 9.93
N ASP A 85 -1.03 -15.30 9.69
CA ASP A 85 -0.01 -16.04 10.44
C ASP A 85 1.36 -15.34 10.28
N GLU A 86 2.43 -15.93 10.81
CA GLU A 86 3.78 -15.36 10.76
C GLU A 86 4.32 -15.10 9.34
N ASN A 87 3.76 -15.74 8.32
CA ASN A 87 4.25 -15.71 6.94
C ASN A 87 3.20 -15.25 5.93
N THR A 88 1.92 -15.10 6.31
CA THR A 88 0.83 -14.79 5.38
C THR A 88 0.12 -13.49 5.76
N LEU A 89 0.09 -12.55 4.82
CA LEU A 89 -0.66 -11.30 4.91
C LEU A 89 -1.75 -11.29 3.84
N LEU A 90 -3.01 -11.16 4.24
CA LEU A 90 -4.13 -10.94 3.35
C LEU A 90 -4.37 -9.43 3.23
N SER A 91 -4.39 -8.89 2.01
CA SER A 91 -4.76 -7.49 1.76
C SER A 91 -6.06 -7.42 0.97
N ARG A 92 -6.95 -6.51 1.34
CA ARG A 92 -8.12 -6.11 0.56
C ARG A 92 -8.14 -4.59 0.42
N SER A 93 -8.09 -4.14 -0.82
CA SER A 93 -8.02 -2.74 -1.22
C SER A 93 -9.31 -2.32 -1.88
N TYR A 94 -9.87 -1.19 -1.46
CA TYR A 94 -11.00 -0.53 -2.11
C TYR A 94 -10.51 0.75 -2.77
N MET A 95 -10.88 0.95 -4.04
CA MET A 95 -10.44 2.09 -4.84
C MET A 95 -11.64 2.98 -5.17
N SER A 96 -11.52 4.27 -4.89
CA SER A 96 -12.56 5.25 -5.23
C SER A 96 -12.01 6.47 -5.96
N LYS A 97 -12.86 7.09 -6.78
CA LYS A 97 -12.57 8.35 -7.46
C LYS A 97 -13.78 9.27 -7.37
N TRP A 98 -13.60 10.47 -6.81
CA TRP A 98 -14.68 11.44 -6.57
C TRP A 98 -15.89 10.83 -5.81
N GLY A 99 -15.62 9.88 -4.92
CA GLY A 99 -16.64 9.16 -4.15
C GLY A 99 -17.35 8.02 -4.88
N PHE A 100 -16.94 7.69 -6.11
CA PHE A 100 -17.44 6.53 -6.85
C PHE A 100 -16.46 5.37 -6.76
N ASP A 101 -16.98 4.16 -6.51
CA ASP A 101 -16.19 2.93 -6.52
C ASP A 101 -15.67 2.65 -7.93
N VAL A 102 -14.36 2.47 -8.04
CA VAL A 102 -13.69 2.17 -9.32
C VAL A 102 -13.03 0.79 -9.33
N GLY A 103 -13.01 0.09 -8.20
CA GLY A 103 -12.68 -1.33 -8.14
C GLY A 103 -12.20 -1.79 -6.77
N GLU A 104 -11.92 -3.08 -6.70
CA GLU A 104 -11.36 -3.74 -5.52
C GLU A 104 -10.19 -4.64 -5.94
N VAL A 105 -9.21 -4.78 -5.05
CA VAL A 105 -8.10 -5.73 -5.22
C VAL A 105 -7.99 -6.58 -3.97
N THR A 106 -7.82 -7.89 -4.13
CA THR A 106 -7.47 -8.79 -3.03
C THR A 106 -6.14 -9.45 -3.32
N LEU A 107 -5.20 -9.36 -2.38
CA LEU A 107 -3.86 -9.91 -2.49
C LEU A 107 -3.59 -10.86 -1.33
N VAL A 108 -2.90 -11.96 -1.61
CA VAL A 108 -2.28 -12.79 -0.57
C VAL A 108 -0.78 -12.67 -0.75
N MET A 109 -0.10 -12.12 0.25
CA MET A 109 1.35 -11.98 0.28
C MET A 109 1.92 -13.03 1.22
N THR A 110 2.81 -13.86 0.69
CA THR A 110 3.51 -14.89 1.47
C THR A 110 5.00 -14.59 1.57
N LYS A 111 5.55 -14.79 2.77
CA LYS A 111 6.99 -14.76 3.00
C LYS A 111 7.56 -16.15 2.74
N THR A 112 8.32 -16.28 1.66
CA THR A 112 9.07 -17.52 1.36
C THR A 112 10.41 -17.48 2.08
N LEU A 113 10.74 -18.57 2.78
CA LEU A 113 12.02 -18.78 3.47
C LEU A 113 13.18 -19.00 2.48
#